data_AF-G5LTB8-F1
#
_entry.id   AF-G5LTB8-F1
#
_cell.length_a   1.000
_cell.length_b   1.000
_cell.length_c   1.000
_cell.angle_alpha   90.00
_cell.angle_beta   90.00
_cell.angle_gamma   90.00
#
_symmetry.space_group_name_H-M   'P 1'
#
loop_
_entity.id
_entity.type
_entity.pdbx_description
1 polymer ?
#
loop_
_entity_poly.entity_id
_entity_poly.type
_entity_poly.pdbx_seq_one_letter_code
_entity_poly.pdbx_strand_id
1 'polypeptide(L)' 'IALARVPAGIGETAIVQIRNREMPVKVTKPVFVRNGKAVA' A
#
# COMPACT_ATOMS: atom_id res chain seq x y z
N ILE A 1 -1.73 4.87 5.30
CA ILE A 1 -1.93 3.41 5.11
C ILE A 1 -3.31 3.18 4.52
N ALA A 2 -3.48 2.16 3.68
CA ALA A 2 -4.77 1.81 3.08
C ALA A 2 -4.79 0.33 2.70
N LEU A 3 -5.98 -0.29 2.70
CA LEU A 3 -6.21 -1.58 2.05
C LEU A 3 -6.81 -1.33 0.66
N ALA A 4 -6.34 -2.05 -0.35
CA ALA A 4 -6.80 -1.90 -1.72
C ALA A 4 -6.98 -3.28 -2.37
N ARG A 5 -7.98 -3.40 -3.25
CA ARG A 5 -8.15 -4.55 -4.14
C ARG A 5 -7.48 -4.23 -5.47
N VAL A 6 -6.62 -5.14 -5.93
CA VAL A 6 -5.82 -4.97 -7.15
C VAL A 6 -5.72 -6.29 -7.91
N PRO A 7 -5.42 -6.27 -9.22
CA PRO A 7 -5.15 -7.48 -9.99
C PRO A 7 -3.94 -8.25 -9.44
N ALA A 8 -3.88 -9.55 -9.75
CA ALA A 8 -2.69 -10.36 -9.48
C ALA A 8 -1.49 -9.84 -10.30
N GLY A 9 -0.30 -9.83 -9.70
CA GLY A 9 0.94 -9.38 -10.34
C GLY A 9 1.33 -7.93 -10.07
N ILE A 10 0.68 -7.25 -9.12
CA ILE A 10 1.14 -5.92 -8.68
C ILE A 10 2.54 -6.02 -8.05
N GLY A 11 3.42 -5.07 -8.39
CA GLY A 11 4.78 -5.00 -7.86
C GLY A 11 4.86 -4.39 -6.46
N GLU A 12 6.07 -4.03 -6.04
CA GLU A 12 6.34 -3.44 -4.72
C GLU A 12 5.94 -1.96 -4.60
N THR A 13 5.74 -1.28 -5.73
CA THR A 13 5.33 0.12 -5.78
C THR A 13 4.09 0.27 -6.66
N ALA A 14 3.30 1.28 -6.34
CA ALA A 14 2.15 1.70 -7.14
C ALA A 14 2.05 3.23 -7.10
N ILE A 15 1.28 3.80 -8.02
CA ILE A 15 0.92 5.21 -8.00
C ILE A 15 -0.54 5.32 -7.57
N VAL A 16 -0.82 6.23 -6.64
CA VAL A 16 -2.18 6.61 -6.24
C VAL A 16 -2.41 8.06 -6.64
N GLN A 17 -3.51 8.33 -7.33
CA GLN A 17 -3.94 9.68 -7.60
C GLN A 17 -4.57 10.29 -6.35
N ILE A 18 -3.97 11.35 -5.83
CA ILE A 18 -4.55 12.15 -4.74
C ILE A 18 -4.82 13.54 -5.30
N ARG A 19 -6.09 13.82 -5.59
CA ARG A 19 -6.54 14.98 -6.37
C ARG A 19 -5.94 14.92 -7.79
N ASN A 20 -5.03 15.84 -8.12
CA ASN A 20 -4.35 15.93 -9.42
C ASN A 20 -2.84 15.66 -9.28
N ARG A 21 -2.45 14.81 -8.33
CA ARG A 21 -1.05 14.45 -8.09
C ARG A 21 -0.88 12.94 -8.03
N GLU A 22 0.14 12.49 -8.74
CA GLU A 22 0.64 11.12 -8.68
C GLU A 22 1.47 10.94 -7.41
N MET A 23 0.99 10.13 -6.49
CA MET A 23 1.71 9.83 -5.25
C MET A 23 2.27 8.41 -5.32
N PRO A 24 3.60 8.22 -5.35
CA PRO A 24 4.18 6.88 -5.25
C PRO A 24 3.93 6.29 -3.86
N VAL A 25 3.49 5.04 -3.82
CA VAL A 25 3.24 4.28 -2.60
C VAL A 25 3.94 2.93 -2.67
N LYS A 26 4.24 2.38 -1.49
CA LYS A 26 4.74 1.00 -1.36
C LYS A 26 3.56 0.05 -1.17
N VAL A 27 3.55 -1.03 -1.94
CA VAL A 27 2.62 -2.14 -1.78
C VAL A 27 3.20 -3.09 -0.73
N THR A 28 2.42 -3.36 0.30
CA THR A 28 2.81 -4.26 1.41
C THR A 28 1.74 -5.31 1.62
N LYS A 29 2.03 -6.29 2.48
CA LYS A 29 1.01 -7.22 2.98
C LYS A 29 -0.17 -6.44 3.59
N PRO A 30 -1.40 -6.99 3.57
CA PRO A 30 -2.60 -6.32 4.09
C PRO A 30 -2.66 -6.33 5.64
N VAL A 31 -1.59 -5.88 6.28
CA VAL A 31 -1.42 -5.73 7.73
C VAL A 31 -0.32 -4.71 8.00
N PHE A 32 -0.52 -3.83 8.98
CA PHE A 32 0.45 -2.77 9.31
C PHE A 32 1.01 -2.90 10.73
N VAL A 33 0.20 -3.33 11.71
CA VAL A 33 0.57 -3.42 13.13
C VAL A 33 0.00 -4.70 13.74
N ARG A 34 0.76 -5.35 14.64
CA ARG A 34 0.29 -6.45 15.47
C ARG A 34 0.89 -6.33 16.88
N ASN A 35 0.07 -6.47 17.92
CA ASN A 35 0.50 -6.36 19.33
C ASN A 35 1.33 -5.09 19.64
N GLY A 36 0.92 -3.94 19.07
CA GLY A 36 1.59 -2.65 19.29
C GLY A 36 2.93 -2.47 18.54
N LYS A 37 3.33 -3.41 17.68
CA LYS A 37 4.56 -3.31 16.87
C LYS A 37 4.24 -3.26 15.38
N ALA A 38 5.02 -2.47 14.64
CA ALA A 38 4.96 -2.45 13.18
C ALA A 38 5.33 -3.83 12.61
N VAL A 39 4.58 -4.27 11.60
CA VAL A 39 4.85 -5.53 10.90
C VAL A 39 5.78 -5.22 9.71
N ALA A 40 6.85 -6.03 9.57
CA ALA A 40 7.80 -5.94 8.47
C ALA A 40 7.26 -6.59 7.18
#